data_AF-A0A239TLI7-F1
#
_entry.id   AF-A0A239TLI7-F1
#
_cell.length_a   1.000
_cell.length_b   1.000
_cell.length_c   1.000
_cell.angle_alpha   90.00
_cell.angle_beta   90.00
_cell.angle_gamma   90.00
#
_symmetry.space_group_name_H-M   'P 1'
#
loop_
_entity.id
_entity.type
_entity.pdbx_description
1 polymer ?
#
loop_
_entity_poly.entity_id
_entity_poly.type
_entity_poly.pdbx_seq_one_letter_code
_entity_poly.pdbx_strand_id
1 'polypeptide(L)'
;MSLNKEQRAITSEELKAHFEKSTLSKADLADTLNVSVEDIDHILAMKAPKFGAKLQRFIHLVWDVRDEINHDIRKHGKEPAPYTYLKGEKEDYWFLQ
;
A
#
# COMPACT_ATOMS: atom_id res chain seq x y z
N MET A 1 13.45 8.46 0.85
CA MET A 1 13.26 9.18 -0.43
C MET A 1 11.77 9.38 -0.67
N SER A 2 11.32 10.62 -0.89
CA SER A 2 9.91 10.91 -1.17
C SER A 2 9.61 10.68 -2.65
N LEU A 3 8.65 9.80 -2.96
CA LEU A 3 8.17 9.60 -4.34
C LEU A 3 7.64 10.93 -4.91
N ASN A 4 8.02 11.25 -6.15
CA ASN A 4 7.48 12.39 -6.89
C ASN A 4 6.03 12.12 -7.36
N LYS A 5 5.37 13.12 -7.94
CA LYS A 5 3.95 13.02 -8.34
C LYS A 5 3.68 11.88 -9.32
N GLU A 6 4.60 11.66 -10.26
CA GLU A 6 4.49 10.65 -11.31
C GLU A 6 4.75 9.23 -10.77
N GLN A 7 5.76 9.09 -9.92
CA GLN A 7 6.06 7.85 -9.20
C GLN A 7 4.88 7.42 -8.31
N ARG A 8 4.22 8.37 -7.64
CA ARG A 8 3.00 8.08 -6.85
C ARG A 8 1.84 7.63 -7.72
N ALA A 9 1.68 8.21 -8.91
CA ALA A 9 0.64 7.81 -9.85
C ALA A 9 0.86 6.36 -10.31
N ILE A 10 2.07 6.03 -10.75
CA ILE A 10 2.44 4.66 -11.16
C ILE A 10 2.23 3.68 -9.99
N THR A 11 2.72 4.03 -8.80
CA THR A 11 2.57 3.17 -7.61
C THR A 11 1.09 2.95 -7.25
N SER A 12 0.25 3.98 -7.39
CA SER A 12 -1.20 3.89 -7.15
C SER A 12 -1.88 2.97 -8.15
N GLU A 13 -1.55 3.07 -9.44
CA GLU A 13 -2.08 2.19 -10.47
C GLU A 13 -1.67 0.73 -10.24
N GLU A 14 -0.41 0.48 -9.88
CA GLU A 14 0.07 -0.87 -9.54
C GLU A 14 -0.64 -1.44 -8.31
N LEU A 15 -0.78 -0.65 -7.23
CA LEU A 15 -1.51 -1.04 -6.02
C LEU A 15 -2.97 -1.41 -6.32
N LYS A 16 -3.66 -0.57 -7.09
CA LYS A 16 -5.05 -0.84 -7.51
C LYS A 16 -5.16 -2.07 -8.38
N ALA A 17 -4.26 -2.24 -9.36
CA ALA A 17 -4.25 -3.41 -10.22
C ALA A 17 -3.99 -4.71 -9.44
N HIS A 18 -3.18 -4.67 -8.39
CA HIS A 18 -2.97 -5.82 -7.51
C HIS A 18 -4.16 -6.06 -6.60
N PHE A 19 -4.75 -5.00 -6.06
CA PHE A 19 -5.97 -5.09 -5.27
C PHE A 19 -7.12 -5.72 -6.08
N GLU A 20 -7.30 -5.34 -7.35
CA GLU A 20 -8.29 -5.96 -8.25
C GLU A 20 -7.99 -7.44 -8.58
N LYS A 21 -6.73 -7.87 -8.50
CA LYS A 21 -6.33 -9.27 -8.66
C LYS A 21 -6.47 -10.08 -7.37
N SER A 22 -6.44 -9.41 -6.22
CA SER A 22 -6.72 -10.01 -4.93
C SER A 22 -8.20 -10.29 -4.78
N THR A 23 -8.55 -11.13 -3.81
CA THR A 23 -9.94 -11.41 -3.46
C THR A 23 -10.46 -10.50 -2.35
N LEU A 24 -9.60 -9.61 -1.84
CA LEU A 24 -9.89 -8.73 -0.72
C LEU A 24 -10.82 -7.58 -1.13
N SER A 25 -11.72 -7.22 -0.23
CA SER A 25 -12.47 -5.97 -0.29
C SER A 25 -11.74 -4.87 0.50
N LYS A 26 -12.13 -3.61 0.26
CA LYS A 26 -11.60 -2.48 1.04
C LYS A 26 -12.01 -2.57 2.51
N ALA A 27 -13.16 -3.19 2.79
CA ALA A 27 -13.63 -3.44 4.15
C ALA A 27 -12.75 -4.49 4.85
N ASP A 28 -12.37 -5.56 4.16
CA ASP A 28 -11.47 -6.59 4.73
C ASP A 28 -10.12 -5.99 5.11
N LEU A 29 -9.56 -5.14 4.24
CA LEU A 29 -8.32 -4.42 4.54
C LEU A 29 -8.48 -3.43 5.71
N ALA A 30 -9.59 -2.70 5.74
CA ALA A 30 -9.88 -1.75 6.81
C ALA A 30 -10.01 -2.45 8.17
N ASP A 31 -10.73 -3.57 8.22
CA ASP A 31 -10.91 -4.37 9.43
C ASP A 31 -9.59 -5.02 9.86
N THR A 32 -8.82 -5.59 8.93
CA THR A 32 -7.53 -6.25 9.20
C THR A 32 -6.50 -5.27 9.75
N LEU A 33 -6.43 -4.07 9.18
CA LEU A 33 -5.48 -3.04 9.58
C LEU A 33 -6.01 -2.12 10.68
N ASN A 34 -7.24 -2.34 11.14
CA ASN A 34 -7.95 -1.52 12.12
C ASN A 34 -7.93 -0.02 11.75
N VAL A 35 -8.26 0.28 10.49
CA VAL A 35 -8.35 1.63 9.92
C VAL A 35 -9.71 1.85 9.25
N SER A 36 -9.98 3.07 8.79
CA SER A 36 -11.20 3.33 8.03
C SER A 36 -11.07 2.91 6.56
N VAL A 37 -12.20 2.60 5.92
CA VAL A 37 -12.23 2.37 4.45
C VAL A 37 -11.73 3.59 3.67
N GLU A 38 -11.94 4.80 4.21
CA GLU A 38 -11.43 6.04 3.63
C GLU A 38 -9.90 6.12 3.68
N ASP A 39 -9.25 5.59 4.72
CA ASP A 39 -7.79 5.48 4.79
C ASP A 39 -7.28 4.53 3.71
N ILE A 40 -7.95 3.39 3.49
CA ILE A 40 -7.62 2.45 2.41
C ILE A 40 -7.76 3.14 1.04
N ASP A 41 -8.82 3.93 0.82
CA ASP A 41 -8.99 4.68 -0.43
C ASP A 41 -7.88 5.72 -0.65
N HIS A 42 -7.44 6.40 0.42
CA HIS A 42 -6.30 7.31 0.34
C HIS A 42 -5.00 6.59 0.01
N ILE A 43 -4.78 5.41 0.58
CA ILE A 43 -3.60 4.56 0.34
C ILE A 43 -3.58 4.07 -1.10
N LEU A 44 -4.68 3.46 -1.57
CA LEU A 44 -4.80 2.99 -2.95
C LEU A 44 -4.62 4.13 -3.95
N ALA A 45 -5.04 5.36 -3.61
CA ALA A 45 -4.84 6.56 -4.43
C ALA A 45 -3.49 7.25 -4.21
N MET A 46 -2.60 6.74 -3.34
CA MET A 46 -1.35 7.37 -2.93
C MET A 46 -1.49 8.84 -2.51
N LYS A 47 -2.63 9.20 -1.92
CA LYS A 47 -2.97 10.54 -1.43
C LYS A 47 -2.35 10.78 -0.06
N ALA A 48 -1.02 10.94 -0.05
CA ALA A 48 -0.28 11.19 1.17
C ALA A 48 -0.66 12.55 1.82
N PRO A 49 -0.80 12.61 3.15
CA PRO A 49 -1.00 13.86 3.87
C PRO A 49 0.24 14.75 3.78
N LYS A 50 0.05 16.08 3.80
CA LYS A 50 1.12 17.04 3.49
C LYS A 50 2.22 17.16 4.55
N PHE A 51 2.01 16.78 5.82
CA PHE A 51 3.01 17.04 6.88
C PHE A 51 3.01 16.05 8.07
N GLY A 52 4.20 15.85 8.64
CA GLY A 52 4.46 15.40 10.01
C GLY A 52 4.23 13.91 10.30
N ALA A 53 3.88 13.59 11.56
CA ALA A 53 3.63 12.23 12.04
C ALA A 53 2.54 11.47 11.26
N LYS A 54 1.61 12.20 10.63
CA LYS A 54 0.57 11.62 9.75
C LYS A 54 1.16 11.03 8.47
N LEU A 55 2.24 11.62 7.94
CA LEU A 55 2.91 11.10 6.75
C LEU A 55 3.63 9.78 7.08
N GLN A 56 4.31 9.69 8.22
CA GLN A 56 4.96 8.43 8.64
C GLN A 56 3.95 7.30 8.80
N ARG A 57 2.84 7.58 9.51
CA ARG A 57 1.73 6.61 9.64
C ARG A 57 1.15 6.22 8.28
N PHE A 58 0.96 7.18 7.37
CA PHE A 58 0.47 6.90 6.02
C PHE A 58 1.42 5.97 5.27
N ILE A 59 2.74 6.20 5.34
CA ILE A 59 3.71 5.35 4.67
C ILE A 59 3.66 3.94 5.25
N HIS A 60 3.62 3.77 6.58
CA HIS A 60 3.45 2.46 7.20
C HIS A 60 2.21 1.72 6.68
N LEU A 61 1.07 2.41 6.64
CA LEU A 61 -0.17 1.80 6.16
C LEU A 61 -0.12 1.41 4.68
N VAL A 62 0.60 2.16 3.83
CA VAL A 62 0.82 1.77 2.43
C VAL A 62 1.54 0.42 2.34
N TRP A 63 2.56 0.22 3.19
CA TRP A 63 3.28 -1.05 3.28
C TRP A 63 2.38 -2.17 3.80
N ASP A 64 1.63 -1.92 4.87
CA ASP A 64 0.74 -2.93 5.45
C ASP A 64 -0.35 -3.35 4.45
N VAL A 65 -0.95 -2.41 3.71
CA VAL A 65 -1.92 -2.73 2.64
C VAL A 65 -1.29 -3.53 1.51
N ARG A 66 -0.07 -3.15 1.07
CA ARG A 66 0.66 -3.89 0.05
C ARG A 66 0.90 -5.33 0.48
N ASP A 67 1.32 -5.54 1.72
CA ASP A 67 1.66 -6.85 2.25
C ASP A 67 0.43 -7.74 2.39
N GLU A 68 -0.70 -7.19 2.85
CA GLU A 68 -1.98 -7.91 2.88
C GLU A 68 -2.46 -8.33 1.49
N ILE A 69 -2.39 -7.43 0.50
CA ILE A 69 -2.73 -7.74 -0.90
C ILE A 69 -1.83 -8.85 -1.44
N ASN A 70 -0.52 -8.74 -1.23
CA ASN A 70 0.44 -9.75 -1.68
C ASN A 70 0.22 -11.09 -1.00
N HIS A 71 -0.07 -11.07 0.31
CA HIS A 71 -0.34 -12.26 1.09
C HIS A 71 -1.61 -12.96 0.59
N ASP A 72 -2.69 -12.23 0.31
CA ASP A 72 -3.91 -12.79 -0.27
C ASP A 72 -3.67 -13.40 -1.66
N ILE A 73 -2.94 -12.69 -2.53
CA ILE A 73 -2.59 -13.20 -3.86
C ILE A 73 -1.79 -14.51 -3.76
N ARG A 74 -0.80 -14.57 -2.85
CA ARG A 74 0.00 -15.79 -2.58
C ARG A 74 -0.81 -16.91 -1.99
N LYS A 75 -1.72 -16.61 -1.05
CA LYS A 75 -2.64 -17.58 -0.43
C LYS A 75 -3.54 -18.25 -1.46
N HIS A 76 -3.89 -17.52 -2.53
CA HIS A 76 -4.63 -18.04 -3.67
C HIS A 76 -3.76 -18.68 -4.76
N GLY A 77 -2.49 -18.97 -4.45
CA GLY A 77 -1.56 -19.67 -5.35
C GLY A 77 -1.06 -18.84 -6.53
N LYS A 78 -1.20 -17.51 -6.47
CA LYS A 78 -0.67 -16.58 -7.49
C LYS A 78 0.55 -15.85 -6.95
N GLU A 79 1.39 -15.34 -7.84
CA GLU A 79 2.46 -14.42 -7.46
C GLU A 79 2.03 -12.96 -7.71
N PRO A 80 2.21 -12.06 -6.71
CA PRO A 80 1.97 -10.64 -6.93
C PRO A 80 2.98 -10.10 -7.93
N ALA A 81 2.53 -9.21 -8.82
CA ALA A 81 3.44 -8.63 -9.79
C ALA A 81 4.48 -7.76 -9.06
N PRO A 82 5.68 -7.58 -9.63
CA PRO A 82 6.67 -6.70 -9.04
C PRO A 82 6.18 -5.25 -9.13
N TYR A 83 6.25 -4.52 -8.02
CA TYR A 83 6.02 -3.08 -8.01
C TYR A 83 7.22 -2.36 -8.63
N THR A 84 7.00 -1.24 -9.33
CA THR A 84 8.09 -0.47 -9.93
C THR A 84 8.85 0.32 -8.87
N TYR A 85 8.15 0.90 -7.89
CA TYR A 85 8.72 1.81 -6.89
C TYR A 85 8.59 1.34 -5.44
N LEU A 86 7.62 0.49 -5.11
CA LEU A 86 7.54 -0.22 -3.82
C LEU A 86 8.37 -1.51 -3.88
N LYS A 87 9.68 -1.36 -4.10
CA LYS A 87 10.63 -2.49 -4.19
C LYS A 87 11.40 -2.64 -2.88
N GLY A 88 11.46 -3.86 -2.35
CA GLY A 88 12.15 -4.17 -1.08
C GLY A 88 11.19 -4.56 0.04
N GLU A 89 11.77 -4.79 1.22
CA GLU A 89 11.08 -5.10 2.48
C GLU A 89 10.86 -3.81 3.29
N LYS A 90 9.84 -3.78 4.16
CA LYS A 90 9.55 -2.63 5.05
C LYS A 90 10.79 -2.18 5.85
N GLU A 91 11.68 -3.13 6.12
CA GLU A 91 12.95 -2.99 6.86
C GLU A 91 14.04 -2.23 6.09
N ASP A 92 13.99 -2.20 4.75
CA ASP A 92 14.93 -1.42 3.93
C ASP A 92 14.72 0.10 4.08
N TYR A 93 13.58 0.48 4.65
CA TYR A 93 13.16 1.86 4.84
C TYR A 93 13.33 2.30 6.29
N TRP A 94 14.56 2.19 6.80
CA TRP A 94 14.99 2.56 8.16
C TRP A 94 14.61 3.99 8.62
N PHE A 95 14.28 4.89 7.69
CA PHE A 95 13.83 6.27 7.97
C PHE A 95 12.33 6.38 8.33
N LEU A 96 11.63 5.25 8.43
CA LEU A 96 10.24 5.15 8.88
C LEU A 96 10.12 4.98 10.42
N GLN A 97 11.24 4.85 11.14
CA GLN A 97 11.27 4.83 12.62
C GLN A 97 10.85 6.16 13.25
#